data_AF-A0A939CWM8-F1
#
_entry.id   AF-A0A939CWM8-F1
#
_cell.length_a   1.000
_cell.length_b   1.000
_cell.length_c   1.000
_cell.angle_alpha   90.00
_cell.angle_beta   90.00
_cell.angle_gamma   90.00
#
_symmetry.space_group_name_H-M   'P 1'
#
loop_
_entity.id
_entity.type
_entity.pdbx_description
1 polymer ?
#
loop_
_entity_poly.entity_id
_entity_poly.type
_entity_poly.pdbx_seq_one_letter_code
_entity_poly.pdbx_strand_id
1 'polypeptide(L)'
;MTEVTPHPECPFTPKTFELLEKFKNNSSKDFYLTHEKEFKEYLEQPLQKIYKYVAAQLEGERVIVILLEVAEQTGYNLEEQCLVGKDKTGIFVRVFPNGKPVIMLTHPQHKTIIKLIPERTYSTSGKLYSSSFIQRPDIALEVQLPDGSHLVYIFDPKYKFESDEAENIGRESKPKKQDIDKMHTYCNAIRDNEGQQVVNYAAILYPGSYISYQDGQIEALPAYPGVEAELRTHLHRILSKALN
;
A
#
# COMPACT_ATOMS: atom_id res chain seq x y z
N MET A 1 -14.21 -32.70 -21.74
CA MET A 1 -13.20 -31.72 -21.28
C MET A 1 -13.96 -30.61 -20.59
N THR A 2 -13.71 -30.39 -19.31
CA THR A 2 -14.32 -29.29 -18.57
C THR A 2 -13.61 -28.02 -19.01
N GLU A 3 -14.34 -27.08 -19.64
CA GLU A 3 -13.80 -25.76 -19.95
C GLU A 3 -13.40 -25.09 -18.64
N VAL A 4 -12.10 -24.85 -18.45
CA VAL A 4 -11.59 -24.05 -17.34
C VAL A 4 -11.65 -22.60 -17.81
N THR A 5 -12.67 -21.87 -17.36
CA THR A 5 -12.72 -20.42 -17.54
C THR A 5 -11.85 -19.76 -16.47
N PRO A 6 -10.73 -19.11 -16.85
CA PRO A 6 -9.91 -18.37 -15.89
C PRO A 6 -10.74 -17.26 -15.24
N HIS A 7 -10.49 -17.02 -13.95
CA HIS A 7 -11.09 -15.90 -13.23
C HIS A 7 -10.84 -14.60 -14.01
N PRO A 8 -11.79 -13.65 -14.11
CA PRO A 8 -11.63 -12.42 -14.88
C PRO A 8 -10.42 -11.56 -14.47
N GLU A 9 -9.91 -11.76 -13.26
CA GLU A 9 -8.71 -11.07 -12.74
C GLU A 9 -7.42 -11.90 -12.89
N CYS A 10 -7.49 -13.12 -13.43
CA CYS A 10 -6.32 -13.94 -13.71
C CYS A 10 -5.48 -13.26 -14.81
N PRO A 11 -4.21 -12.92 -14.57
CA PRO A 11 -3.39 -12.26 -15.57
C PRO A 11 -2.82 -13.24 -16.61
N PHE A 12 -3.07 -14.54 -16.45
CA PHE A 12 -2.64 -15.57 -17.39
C PHE A 12 -3.72 -15.84 -18.44
N THR A 13 -3.29 -16.11 -19.67
CA THR A 13 -4.16 -16.39 -20.81
C THR A 13 -4.00 -17.85 -21.25
N PRO A 14 -4.89 -18.38 -22.12
CA PRO A 14 -4.68 -19.71 -22.71
C PRO A 14 -3.29 -19.89 -23.33
N LYS A 15 -2.75 -18.82 -23.94
CA LYS A 15 -1.41 -18.77 -24.52
C LYS A 15 -0.29 -19.00 -23.50
N THR A 16 -0.47 -18.56 -22.25
CA THR A 16 0.46 -18.88 -21.15
C THR A 16 0.59 -20.39 -20.96
N PHE A 17 -0.55 -21.09 -20.91
CA PHE A 17 -0.56 -22.54 -20.64
C PHE A 17 -0.05 -23.35 -21.84
N GLU A 18 -0.38 -22.93 -23.06
CA GLU A 18 0.21 -23.52 -24.28
C GLU A 18 1.74 -23.39 -24.29
N LEU A 19 2.26 -22.22 -23.91
CA LEU A 19 3.70 -21.97 -23.86
C LEU A 19 4.38 -22.85 -22.80
N LEU A 20 3.78 -22.96 -21.61
CA LEU A 20 4.25 -23.84 -20.54
C LEU A 20 4.22 -25.33 -20.93
N GLU A 21 3.18 -25.77 -21.67
CA GLU A 21 3.08 -27.14 -22.16
C GLU A 21 4.18 -27.44 -23.20
N LYS A 22 4.40 -26.54 -24.15
CA LYS A 22 5.50 -26.67 -25.12
C LYS A 22 6.86 -26.69 -24.44
N PHE A 23 7.06 -25.83 -23.44
CA PHE A 23 8.29 -25.78 -22.65
C PHE A 23 8.52 -27.06 -21.86
N LYS A 24 7.49 -27.61 -21.23
CA LYS A 24 7.56 -28.89 -20.52
C LYS A 24 8.03 -30.03 -21.44
N ASN A 25 7.58 -30.03 -22.70
CA ASN A 25 7.97 -31.03 -23.68
C ASN A 25 9.35 -30.76 -24.31
N ASN A 26 9.86 -29.52 -24.21
CA ASN A 26 11.14 -29.08 -24.79
C ASN A 26 11.89 -28.13 -23.84
N SER A 27 12.23 -28.61 -22.65
CA SER A 27 12.83 -27.78 -21.58
C SER A 27 14.32 -27.50 -21.81
N SER A 28 14.64 -26.90 -22.96
CA SER A 28 15.99 -26.48 -23.33
C SER A 28 16.14 -24.97 -23.23
N LYS A 29 17.37 -24.53 -22.99
CA LYS A 29 17.73 -23.11 -23.03
C LYS A 29 17.41 -22.50 -24.41
N ASP A 30 17.66 -23.24 -25.48
CA ASP A 30 17.44 -22.77 -26.86
C ASP A 30 15.96 -22.56 -27.16
N PHE A 31 15.08 -23.44 -26.64
CA PHE A 31 13.64 -23.25 -26.75
C PHE A 31 13.21 -21.96 -26.06
N TYR A 32 13.71 -21.72 -24.84
CA TYR A 32 13.40 -20.49 -24.12
C TYR A 32 13.87 -19.25 -24.90
N LEU A 33 15.12 -19.23 -25.37
CA LEU A 33 15.65 -18.10 -26.14
C LEU A 33 14.88 -17.84 -27.44
N THR A 34 14.42 -18.91 -28.11
CA THR A 34 13.60 -18.80 -29.33
C THR A 34 12.24 -18.15 -29.04
N HIS A 35 11.68 -18.37 -27.85
CA HIS A 35 10.36 -17.87 -27.45
C HIS A 35 10.45 -16.79 -26.36
N GLU A 36 11.61 -16.15 -26.19
CA GLU A 36 11.89 -15.25 -25.05
C GLU A 36 10.84 -14.15 -24.94
N LYS A 37 10.46 -13.56 -26.08
CA LYS A 37 9.42 -12.53 -26.13
C LYS A 37 8.05 -13.04 -25.65
N GLU A 38 7.68 -14.27 -26.04
CA GLU A 38 6.43 -14.90 -25.61
C GLU A 38 6.46 -15.23 -24.11
N PHE A 39 7.59 -15.73 -23.59
CA PHE A 39 7.75 -15.96 -22.14
C PHE A 39 7.65 -14.67 -21.34
N LYS A 40 8.30 -13.61 -21.83
CA LYS A 40 8.25 -12.29 -21.19
C LYS A 40 6.82 -11.75 -21.13
N GLU A 41 6.10 -11.81 -22.25
CA GLU A 41 4.73 -11.29 -22.37
C GLU A 41 3.70 -12.13 -21.61
N TYR A 42 3.70 -13.45 -21.79
CA TYR A 42 2.62 -14.33 -21.31
C TYR A 42 2.90 -15.00 -19.98
N LEU A 43 4.13 -14.97 -19.46
CA LEU A 43 4.47 -15.60 -18.18
C LEU A 43 5.10 -14.61 -17.20
N GLU A 44 6.21 -13.98 -17.57
CA GLU A 44 6.97 -13.15 -16.64
C GLU A 44 6.22 -11.88 -16.22
N GLN A 45 5.69 -11.12 -17.18
CA GLN A 45 4.93 -9.91 -16.87
C GLN A 45 3.68 -10.20 -16.01
N PRO A 46 2.85 -11.22 -16.32
CA PRO A 46 1.78 -11.66 -15.43
C PRO A 46 2.25 -12.04 -14.03
N LEU A 47 3.32 -12.83 -13.89
CA LEU A 47 3.88 -13.19 -12.59
C LEU A 47 4.37 -11.98 -11.80
N GLN A 48 5.08 -11.07 -12.47
CA GLN A 48 5.51 -9.80 -11.88
C GLN A 48 4.31 -8.97 -11.41
N LYS A 49 3.20 -8.96 -12.16
CA LYS A 49 1.97 -8.26 -11.76
C LYS A 49 1.35 -8.86 -10.50
N ILE A 50 1.26 -10.20 -10.42
CA ILE A 50 0.79 -10.90 -9.21
C ILE A 50 1.69 -10.55 -8.03
N TYR A 51 3.00 -10.70 -8.21
CA TYR A 51 3.97 -10.42 -7.16
C TYR A 51 3.88 -8.97 -6.67
N LYS A 52 3.78 -7.99 -7.58
CA LYS A 52 3.60 -6.57 -7.25
C LYS A 52 2.32 -6.33 -6.44
N TYR A 53 1.21 -7.00 -6.80
CA TYR A 53 -0.05 -6.88 -6.07
C TYR A 53 0.04 -7.47 -4.66
N VAL A 54 0.56 -8.69 -4.55
CA VAL A 54 0.73 -9.38 -3.25
C VAL A 54 1.68 -8.61 -2.35
N ALA A 55 2.81 -8.13 -2.88
CA ALA A 55 3.78 -7.35 -2.10
C ALA A 55 3.17 -6.06 -1.56
N ALA A 56 2.48 -5.28 -2.40
CA ALA A 56 1.81 -4.05 -1.97
C ALA A 56 0.74 -4.31 -0.89
N GLN A 57 0.02 -5.43 -0.99
CA GLN A 57 -0.95 -5.82 0.01
C GLN A 57 -0.29 -6.16 1.37
N LEU A 58 0.79 -6.95 1.34
CA LEU A 58 1.54 -7.32 2.55
C LEU A 58 2.14 -6.09 3.26
N GLU A 59 2.57 -5.07 2.51
CA GLU A 59 3.08 -3.82 3.08
C GLU A 59 1.97 -3.07 3.84
N GLY A 60 0.75 -3.03 3.31
CA GLY A 60 -0.39 -2.46 4.01
C GLY A 60 -0.79 -3.23 5.28
N GLU A 61 -0.69 -4.55 5.25
CA GLU A 61 -0.89 -5.39 6.43
C GLU A 61 0.14 -5.09 7.53
N ARG A 62 1.39 -4.77 7.18
CA ARG A 62 2.42 -4.37 8.17
C ARG A 62 2.07 -3.06 8.87
N VAL A 63 1.54 -2.07 8.14
CA VAL A 63 1.07 -0.81 8.75
C VAL A 63 -0.02 -1.10 9.79
N ILE A 64 -0.97 -1.98 9.48
CA ILE A 64 -2.03 -2.39 10.41
C ILE A 64 -1.45 -3.02 11.68
N VAL A 65 -0.58 -4.03 11.54
CA VAL A 65 -0.04 -4.76 12.68
C VAL A 65 0.71 -3.81 13.62
N ILE A 66 1.57 -2.95 13.07
CA ILE A 66 2.36 -2.02 13.86
C ILE A 66 1.48 -0.93 14.48
N LEU A 67 0.43 -0.47 13.79
CA LEU A 67 -0.54 0.45 14.37
C LEU A 67 -1.20 -0.16 15.61
N LEU A 68 -1.64 -1.42 15.55
CA LEU A 68 -2.28 -2.09 16.69
C LEU A 68 -1.31 -2.26 17.86
N GLU A 69 -0.04 -2.61 17.59
CA GLU A 69 0.99 -2.70 18.62
C GLU A 69 1.24 -1.34 19.30
N VAL A 70 1.40 -0.26 18.53
CA VAL A 70 1.60 1.09 19.08
C VAL A 70 0.35 1.56 19.83
N ALA A 71 -0.84 1.26 19.31
CA ALA A 71 -2.11 1.59 19.95
C ALA A 71 -2.23 0.95 21.34
N GLU A 72 -1.90 -0.34 21.45
CA GLU A 72 -1.88 -1.05 22.73
C GLU A 72 -0.90 -0.40 23.71
N GLN A 73 0.32 -0.10 23.25
CA GLN A 73 1.36 0.54 24.09
C GLN A 73 0.99 1.95 24.55
N THR A 74 0.18 2.67 23.76
CA THR A 74 -0.25 4.05 24.03
C THR A 74 -1.64 4.12 24.66
N GLY A 75 -2.24 2.98 25.02
CA GLY A 75 -3.49 2.93 25.78
C GLY A 75 -4.76 3.17 24.96
N TYR A 76 -4.70 3.02 23.64
CA TYR A 76 -5.88 3.06 22.78
C TYR A 76 -6.65 1.73 22.85
N ASN A 77 -7.97 1.83 22.81
CA ASN A 77 -8.87 0.69 22.70
C ASN A 77 -9.25 0.47 21.23
N LEU A 78 -9.32 -0.80 20.81
CA LEU A 78 -9.90 -1.20 19.54
C LEU A 78 -11.43 -1.23 19.65
N GLU A 79 -12.10 -0.31 18.96
CA GLU A 79 -13.56 -0.19 18.95
C GLU A 79 -14.18 -1.01 17.81
N GLU A 80 -13.57 -0.96 16.62
CA GLU A 80 -14.07 -1.66 15.43
C GLU A 80 -12.92 -2.22 14.60
N GLN A 81 -13.10 -3.45 14.10
CA GLN A 81 -12.25 -4.04 13.06
C GLN A 81 -13.10 -4.70 11.98
N CYS A 82 -12.73 -4.46 10.72
CA CYS A 82 -13.37 -5.03 9.54
C CYS A 82 -12.41 -5.91 8.71
N LEU A 83 -11.27 -6.30 9.28
CA LEU A 83 -10.24 -7.10 8.60
C LEU A 83 -10.58 -8.59 8.60
N VAL A 84 -11.24 -9.08 9.64
CA VAL A 84 -11.63 -10.48 9.78
C VAL A 84 -13.12 -10.57 10.00
N GLY A 85 -13.80 -11.28 9.10
CA GLY A 85 -15.22 -11.59 9.20
C GLY A 85 -15.45 -13.09 9.26
N LYS A 86 -16.57 -13.50 9.86
CA LYS A 86 -17.04 -14.89 9.83
C LYS A 86 -18.36 -14.95 9.06
N ASP A 87 -18.49 -15.90 8.16
CA ASP A 87 -19.78 -16.26 7.57
C ASP A 87 -20.09 -17.75 7.74
N LYS A 88 -21.16 -18.25 7.09
CA LYS A 88 -21.60 -19.64 7.20
C LYS A 88 -20.59 -20.67 6.68
N THR A 89 -19.62 -20.23 5.89
CA THR A 89 -18.63 -21.05 5.19
C THR A 89 -17.23 -20.99 5.82
N GLY A 90 -16.98 -20.07 6.75
CA GLY A 90 -15.69 -19.99 7.44
C GLY A 90 -15.34 -18.61 7.98
N ILE A 91 -14.05 -18.46 8.33
CA ILE A 91 -13.44 -17.17 8.68
C ILE A 91 -12.76 -16.65 7.42
N PHE A 92 -13.04 -15.39 7.08
CA PHE A 92 -12.50 -14.71 5.91
C PHE A 92 -11.72 -13.49 6.34
N VAL A 93 -10.53 -13.35 5.80
CA VAL A 93 -9.76 -12.11 5.86
C VAL A 93 -10.26 -11.22 4.71
N ARG A 94 -10.85 -10.08 5.05
CA ARG A 94 -11.28 -9.08 4.08
C ARG A 94 -10.11 -8.16 3.79
N VAL A 95 -9.65 -8.20 2.56
CA VAL A 95 -8.61 -7.29 2.07
C VAL A 95 -9.31 -5.98 1.68
N PHE A 96 -9.05 -4.92 2.46
CA PHE A 96 -9.32 -3.51 2.13
C PHE A 96 -10.71 -3.19 1.54
N PRO A 97 -11.77 -3.09 2.37
CA PRO A 97 -13.11 -2.71 1.95
C PRO A 97 -13.18 -1.24 1.49
N ASN A 98 -12.88 -0.99 0.22
CA ASN A 98 -13.31 0.16 -0.61
C ASN A 98 -13.53 1.50 0.14
N GLY A 99 -12.48 2.08 0.73
CA GLY A 99 -12.56 3.43 1.32
C GLY A 99 -13.28 3.53 2.67
N LYS A 100 -13.64 2.40 3.31
CA LYS A 100 -14.22 2.37 4.67
C LYS A 100 -13.13 2.08 5.73
N PRO A 101 -13.28 2.59 6.96
CA PRO A 101 -12.37 2.25 8.04
C PRO A 101 -12.28 0.74 8.25
N VAL A 102 -11.05 0.21 8.30
CA VAL A 102 -10.80 -1.20 8.64
C VAL A 102 -10.44 -1.39 10.09
N ILE A 103 -9.91 -0.35 10.71
CA ILE A 103 -9.60 -0.28 12.14
C ILE A 103 -10.10 1.07 12.64
N MET A 104 -10.82 1.05 13.76
CA MET A 104 -11.14 2.24 14.54
C MET A 104 -10.65 2.07 15.97
N LEU A 105 -9.85 3.04 16.43
CA LEU A 105 -9.32 3.08 17.78
C LEU A 105 -9.80 4.34 18.50
N THR A 106 -9.96 4.24 19.82
CA THR A 106 -10.28 5.40 20.66
C THR A 106 -9.41 5.41 21.91
N HIS A 107 -8.83 6.57 22.24
CA HIS A 107 -8.14 6.75 23.51
C HIS A 107 -9.14 7.08 24.62
N PRO A 108 -9.24 6.31 25.71
CA PRO A 108 -10.31 6.48 26.70
C PRO A 108 -10.21 7.79 27.49
N GLN A 109 -9.00 8.28 27.78
CA GLN A 109 -8.78 9.56 28.48
C GLN A 109 -8.89 10.76 27.52
N HIS A 110 -8.07 10.81 26.46
CA HIS A 110 -8.00 11.97 25.58
C HIS A 110 -9.21 12.09 24.64
N LYS A 111 -9.95 11.00 24.35
CA LYS A 111 -11.04 10.98 23.36
C LYS A 111 -10.59 11.15 21.90
N THR A 112 -9.30 10.99 21.64
CA THR A 112 -8.75 10.90 20.28
C THR A 112 -9.32 9.68 19.57
N ILE A 113 -9.77 9.85 18.34
CA ILE A 113 -10.31 8.78 17.48
C ILE A 113 -9.38 8.58 16.31
N ILE A 114 -9.00 7.35 16.04
CA ILE A 114 -8.12 6.99 14.93
C ILE A 114 -8.85 6.06 13.98
N LYS A 115 -8.76 6.35 12.68
CA LYS A 115 -9.34 5.53 11.62
C LYS A 115 -8.25 5.17 10.63
N LEU A 116 -7.98 3.87 10.47
CA LEU A 116 -7.18 3.40 9.35
C LEU A 116 -8.12 3.07 8.20
N ILE A 117 -7.95 3.75 7.06
CA ILE A 117 -8.85 3.68 5.91
C ILE A 117 -8.03 3.35 4.66
N PRO A 118 -8.14 2.12 4.14
CA PRO A 118 -7.56 1.74 2.87
C PRO A 118 -8.31 2.41 1.72
N GLU A 119 -7.58 2.80 0.69
CA GLU A 119 -8.11 3.39 -0.54
C GLU A 119 -9.03 4.60 -0.29
N ARG A 120 -8.69 5.40 0.73
CA ARG A 120 -9.49 6.53 1.20
C ARG A 120 -9.65 7.57 0.09
N THR A 121 -10.89 7.83 -0.33
CA THR A 121 -11.16 8.80 -1.40
C THR A 121 -11.49 10.19 -0.86
N TYR A 122 -10.57 11.15 -0.96
CA TYR A 122 -10.83 12.56 -0.69
C TYR A 122 -11.43 13.23 -1.93
N SER A 123 -12.76 13.33 -1.96
CA SER A 123 -13.51 14.09 -2.98
C SER A 123 -13.26 15.58 -2.87
N THR A 124 -13.78 16.38 -3.81
CA THR A 124 -13.69 17.86 -3.79
C THR A 124 -14.65 18.52 -2.79
N SER A 125 -15.38 17.73 -2.03
CA SER A 125 -16.28 18.15 -0.94
C SER A 125 -16.30 17.08 0.16
N GLY A 126 -16.77 17.45 1.35
CA GLY A 126 -16.84 16.59 2.52
C GLY A 126 -15.99 17.11 3.69
N LYS A 127 -16.05 16.41 4.84
CA LYS A 127 -15.37 16.85 6.08
C LYS A 127 -13.86 17.00 5.90
N LEU A 128 -13.26 16.01 5.24
CA LEU A 128 -11.91 16.06 4.72
C LEU A 128 -12.02 15.91 3.21
N TYR A 129 -11.48 16.86 2.47
CA TYR A 129 -11.65 16.97 1.03
C TYR A 129 -10.33 17.35 0.35
N SER A 130 -10.27 17.19 -0.96
CA SER A 130 -9.17 17.68 -1.78
C SER A 130 -9.54 19.03 -2.42
N SER A 131 -8.67 20.02 -2.29
CA SER A 131 -8.85 21.38 -2.83
C SER A 131 -8.78 21.47 -4.35
N SER A 132 -8.36 20.39 -5.04
CA SER A 132 -8.16 20.37 -6.49
C SER A 132 -8.88 19.19 -7.15
N PHE A 133 -8.20 18.05 -7.27
CA PHE A 133 -8.72 16.82 -7.87
C PHE A 133 -8.90 15.74 -6.82
N ILE A 134 -9.76 14.75 -7.10
CA ILE A 134 -9.96 13.61 -6.21
C ILE A 134 -8.62 12.96 -5.88
N GLN A 135 -8.33 12.80 -4.59
CA GLN A 135 -7.13 12.11 -4.11
C GLN A 135 -7.53 10.78 -3.49
N ARG A 136 -6.78 9.72 -3.83
CA ARG A 136 -7.01 8.37 -3.28
C ARG A 136 -5.67 7.74 -2.91
N PRO A 137 -5.12 8.02 -1.71
CA PRO A 137 -4.01 7.25 -1.17
C PRO A 137 -4.39 5.79 -0.94
N ASP A 138 -3.39 4.91 -1.01
CA ASP A 138 -3.60 3.48 -0.76
C ASP A 138 -3.98 3.20 0.70
N ILE A 139 -3.39 3.94 1.66
CA ILE A 139 -3.74 3.88 3.09
C ILE A 139 -3.70 5.28 3.68
N ALA A 140 -4.77 5.65 4.39
CA ALA A 140 -4.82 6.86 5.21
C ALA A 140 -5.12 6.51 6.66
N LEU A 141 -4.34 7.08 7.58
CA LEU A 141 -4.62 7.10 9.00
C LEU A 141 -5.16 8.50 9.34
N GLU A 142 -6.45 8.59 9.62
CA GLU A 142 -7.10 9.83 10.05
C GLU A 142 -7.18 9.84 11.58
N VAL A 143 -6.52 10.81 12.20
CA VAL A 143 -6.55 11.08 13.65
C VAL A 143 -7.45 12.28 13.88
N GLN A 144 -8.54 12.09 14.62
CA GLN A 144 -9.41 13.16 15.05
C GLN A 144 -9.12 13.47 16.52
N LEU A 145 -8.66 14.69 16.78
CA LEU A 145 -8.38 15.20 18.11
C LEU A 145 -9.68 15.61 18.84
N PRO A 146 -9.62 15.83 20.16
CA PRO A 146 -10.82 16.08 20.97
C PRO A 146 -11.47 17.43 20.69
N ASP A 147 -10.69 18.39 20.19
CA ASP A 147 -11.16 19.69 19.70
C ASP A 147 -11.83 19.61 18.32
N GLY A 148 -11.81 18.43 17.69
CA GLY A 148 -12.39 18.18 16.37
C GLY A 148 -11.41 18.38 15.21
N SER A 149 -10.19 18.85 15.46
CA SER A 149 -9.16 18.98 14.44
C SER A 149 -8.69 17.61 13.93
N HIS A 150 -8.11 17.61 12.74
CA HIS A 150 -7.74 16.40 12.03
C HIS A 150 -6.26 16.39 11.65
N LEU A 151 -5.62 15.25 11.87
CA LEU A 151 -4.29 14.93 11.36
C LEU A 151 -4.41 13.71 10.45
N VAL A 152 -3.70 13.72 9.33
CA VAL A 152 -3.73 12.65 8.33
C VAL A 152 -2.31 12.17 8.07
N TYR A 153 -2.12 10.86 8.17
CA TYR A 153 -0.87 10.17 7.82
C TYR A 153 -1.14 9.26 6.63
N ILE A 154 -0.34 9.36 5.59
CA ILE A 154 -0.52 8.62 4.34
C ILE A 154 0.58 7.59 4.18
N PHE A 155 0.21 6.38 3.79
CA PHE A 155 1.12 5.32 3.38
C PHE A 155 0.68 4.82 2.01
N ASP A 156 1.53 4.95 1.01
CA ASP A 156 1.24 4.60 -0.38
C ASP A 156 2.27 3.55 -0.86
N PRO A 157 2.00 2.24 -0.67
CA PRO A 157 2.85 1.17 -1.17
C PRO A 157 3.17 1.30 -2.66
N LYS A 158 4.44 1.19 -3.03
CA LYS A 158 4.94 1.33 -4.40
C LYS A 158 5.96 0.27 -4.72
N TYR A 159 5.47 -0.82 -5.30
CA TYR A 159 6.31 -1.89 -5.81
C TYR A 159 6.63 -1.68 -7.31
N LYS A 160 7.48 -0.70 -7.62
CA LYS A 160 8.01 -0.46 -8.98
C LYS A 160 9.48 -0.06 -8.90
N PHE A 161 10.35 -0.78 -9.60
CA PHE A 161 11.76 -0.41 -9.71
C PHE A 161 11.96 0.69 -10.77
N GLU A 162 12.96 1.55 -10.57
CA GLU A 162 13.60 2.29 -11.68
C GLU A 162 14.50 1.34 -12.52
N SER A 163 14.98 0.24 -11.94
CA SER A 163 15.73 -0.80 -12.67
C SER A 163 14.86 -1.67 -13.60
N ASP A 164 13.54 -1.46 -13.64
CA ASP A 164 12.67 -2.02 -14.67
C ASP A 164 12.85 -1.29 -16.02
N GLU A 165 13.57 -0.16 -16.06
CA GLU A 165 14.07 0.48 -17.28
C GLU A 165 15.44 -0.09 -17.64
N ALA A 166 15.60 -0.54 -18.89
CA ALA A 166 16.74 -1.34 -19.38
C ALA A 166 18.13 -0.69 -19.18
N GLU A 167 18.21 0.58 -18.77
CA GLU A 167 19.44 1.35 -18.60
C GLU A 167 20.00 1.37 -17.17
N ASN A 168 19.30 0.80 -16.16
CA ASN A 168 19.65 0.97 -14.74
C ASN A 168 19.97 -0.33 -13.96
N ILE A 169 20.38 -1.41 -14.65
CA ILE A 169 20.85 -2.64 -13.97
C ILE A 169 22.11 -2.31 -13.16
N GLY A 170 21.97 -2.19 -11.83
CA GLY A 170 23.08 -1.98 -10.89
C GLY A 170 23.08 -0.66 -10.11
N ARG A 171 22.06 0.21 -10.27
CA ARG A 171 21.89 1.40 -9.41
C ARG A 171 20.98 1.08 -8.23
N GLU A 172 21.35 1.57 -7.03
CA GLU A 172 20.46 1.59 -5.85
C GLU A 172 19.09 2.13 -6.26
N SER A 173 18.02 1.38 -5.95
CA SER A 173 16.67 1.76 -6.32
C SER A 173 16.27 3.03 -5.57
N LYS A 174 16.19 4.14 -6.30
CA LYS A 174 15.61 5.39 -5.80
C LYS A 174 14.10 5.37 -6.01
N PRO A 175 13.35 6.10 -5.18
CA PRO A 175 11.92 6.25 -5.40
C PRO A 175 11.72 7.09 -6.65
N LYS A 176 10.73 6.72 -7.47
CA LYS A 176 10.45 7.48 -8.69
C LYS A 176 10.00 8.88 -8.32
N LYS A 177 10.50 9.89 -9.03
CA LYS A 177 10.11 11.29 -8.82
C LYS A 177 8.59 11.47 -8.75
N GLN A 178 7.86 10.82 -9.66
CA GLN A 178 6.40 10.89 -9.72
C GLN A 178 5.71 10.41 -8.42
N ASP A 179 6.30 9.45 -7.71
CA ASP A 179 5.72 8.90 -6.47
C ASP A 179 5.93 9.89 -5.31
N ILE A 180 7.06 10.59 -5.29
CA ILE A 180 7.32 11.69 -4.34
C ILE A 180 6.47 12.93 -4.66
N ASP A 181 6.34 13.30 -5.93
CA ASP A 181 5.46 14.40 -6.37
C ASP A 181 4.00 14.12 -5.99
N LYS A 182 3.58 12.85 -5.99
CA LYS A 182 2.27 12.41 -5.50
C LYS A 182 2.12 12.64 -4.00
N MET A 183 3.15 12.39 -3.19
CA MET A 183 3.13 12.70 -1.75
C MET A 183 2.99 14.20 -1.50
N HIS A 184 3.75 15.04 -2.23
CA HIS A 184 3.59 16.50 -2.16
C HIS A 184 2.17 16.93 -2.55
N THR A 185 1.59 16.29 -3.57
CA THR A 185 0.22 16.56 -4.00
C THR A 185 -0.77 16.25 -2.88
N TYR A 186 -0.62 15.11 -2.19
CA TYR A 186 -1.46 14.80 -1.04
C TYR A 186 -1.34 15.83 0.07
N CYS A 187 -0.11 16.18 0.48
CA CYS A 187 0.13 17.19 1.50
C CYS A 187 -0.52 18.54 1.16
N ASN A 188 -0.40 18.94 -0.10
CA ASN A 188 -0.89 20.24 -0.57
C ASN A 188 -2.34 20.26 -1.02
N ALA A 189 -3.00 19.12 -1.23
CA ALA A 189 -4.38 19.10 -1.71
C ALA A 189 -5.39 18.78 -0.62
N ILE A 190 -5.07 17.91 0.34
CA ILE A 190 -6.04 17.43 1.33
C ILE A 190 -6.22 18.48 2.43
N ARG A 191 -7.48 18.82 2.72
CA ARG A 191 -7.91 19.90 3.62
C ARG A 191 -9.05 19.47 4.54
N ASP A 192 -9.18 20.17 5.66
CA ASP A 192 -10.41 20.19 6.45
C ASP A 192 -11.40 21.24 5.94
N ASN A 193 -12.58 21.31 6.57
CA ASN A 193 -13.64 22.26 6.26
C ASN A 193 -13.24 23.75 6.43
N GLU A 194 -12.17 24.04 7.16
CA GLU A 194 -11.64 25.41 7.34
C GLU A 194 -10.62 25.76 6.25
N GLY A 195 -10.31 24.82 5.37
CA GLY A 195 -9.33 24.98 4.31
C GLY A 195 -7.89 24.80 4.78
N GLN A 196 -7.66 24.26 5.98
CA GLN A 196 -6.32 24.00 6.53
C GLN A 196 -5.75 22.70 6.00
N GLN A 197 -4.42 22.66 5.79
CA GLN A 197 -3.74 21.41 5.43
C GLN A 197 -3.74 20.46 6.62
N VAL A 198 -4.19 19.22 6.40
CA VAL A 198 -4.32 18.22 7.49
C VAL A 198 -3.37 17.04 7.34
N VAL A 199 -2.58 16.97 6.27
CA VAL A 199 -1.62 15.86 6.08
C VAL A 199 -0.32 16.21 6.78
N ASN A 200 -0.09 15.54 7.91
CA ASN A 200 1.09 15.76 8.75
C ASN A 200 2.28 14.91 8.31
N TYR A 201 2.03 13.81 7.62
CA TYR A 201 3.04 12.90 7.15
C TYR A 201 2.56 12.12 5.93
N ALA A 202 3.44 11.89 4.98
CA ALA A 202 3.16 11.01 3.85
C ALA A 202 4.40 10.17 3.51
N ALA A 203 4.20 8.88 3.31
CA ALA A 203 5.28 8.00 2.90
C ALA A 203 4.89 7.07 1.78
N ILE A 204 5.89 6.74 0.97
CA ILE A 204 5.84 5.56 0.12
C ILE A 204 6.54 4.40 0.82
N LEU A 205 5.96 3.21 0.71
CA LEU A 205 6.62 1.97 1.11
C LEU A 205 7.17 1.36 -0.17
N TYR A 206 8.48 1.18 -0.28
CA TYR A 206 9.09 0.80 -1.56
C TYR A 206 10.34 -0.08 -1.41
N PRO A 207 10.69 -0.87 -2.44
CA PRO A 207 11.83 -1.79 -2.40
C PRO A 207 13.16 -1.06 -2.65
N GLY A 208 13.53 -0.12 -1.78
CA GLY A 208 14.79 0.63 -1.84
C GLY A 208 15.23 1.15 -0.48
N SER A 209 16.22 2.04 -0.45
CA SER A 209 16.80 2.57 0.79
C SER A 209 15.92 3.66 1.43
N TYR A 210 16.06 3.88 2.73
CA TYR A 210 15.39 5.02 3.38
C TYR A 210 15.81 6.37 2.77
N ILE A 211 14.84 7.23 2.47
CA ILE A 211 15.07 8.63 2.07
C ILE A 211 14.08 9.54 2.79
N SER A 212 14.55 10.68 3.29
CA SER A 212 13.73 11.71 3.93
C SER A 212 13.72 12.98 3.10
N TYR A 213 12.54 13.61 3.01
CA TYR A 213 12.30 14.89 2.34
C TYR A 213 11.59 15.85 3.31
N GLN A 214 11.78 17.16 3.12
CA GLN A 214 11.09 18.22 3.89
C GLN A 214 11.09 17.96 5.40
N ASP A 215 12.28 17.81 5.99
CA ASP A 215 12.46 17.59 7.43
C ASP A 215 11.66 16.40 8.01
N GLY A 216 11.38 15.39 7.17
CA GLY A 216 10.68 14.16 7.58
C GLY A 216 9.16 14.23 7.46
N GLN A 217 8.61 15.27 6.81
CA GLN A 217 7.18 15.29 6.46
C GLN A 217 6.86 14.28 5.35
N ILE A 218 7.80 14.07 4.42
CA ILE A 218 7.68 13.08 3.35
C ILE A 218 8.87 12.12 3.42
N GLU A 219 8.62 10.82 3.43
CA GLU A 219 9.69 9.82 3.49
C GLU A 219 9.44 8.68 2.47
N ALA A 220 10.51 8.05 2.03
CA ALA A 220 10.47 6.80 1.28
C ALA A 220 11.03 5.70 2.19
N LEU A 221 10.15 4.78 2.61
CA LEU A 221 10.47 3.77 3.61
C LEU A 221 10.86 2.44 2.94
N PRO A 222 11.95 1.79 3.40
CA PRO A 222 12.38 0.52 2.86
C PRO A 222 11.36 -0.57 3.18
N ALA A 223 10.84 -1.24 2.15
CA ALA A 223 9.80 -2.27 2.28
C ALA A 223 10.14 -3.60 1.57
N TYR A 224 11.42 -3.83 1.28
CA TYR A 224 11.87 -5.06 0.63
C TYR A 224 11.71 -6.29 1.55
N PRO A 225 11.36 -7.47 1.03
CA PRO A 225 11.42 -8.70 1.82
C PRO A 225 12.83 -8.95 2.36
N GLY A 226 12.96 -9.18 3.67
CA GLY A 226 14.24 -9.34 4.36
C GLY A 226 14.74 -8.10 5.11
N VAL A 227 14.10 -6.94 4.94
CA VAL A 227 14.36 -5.71 5.73
C VAL A 227 13.18 -5.32 6.63
N GLU A 228 12.37 -6.30 7.04
CA GLU A 228 11.19 -6.16 7.91
C GLU A 228 11.46 -5.28 9.14
N ALA A 229 12.60 -5.50 9.78
CA ALA A 229 12.95 -4.85 11.04
C ALA A 229 13.18 -3.34 10.88
N GLU A 230 13.74 -2.92 9.74
CA GLU A 230 13.97 -1.51 9.42
C GLU A 230 12.64 -0.81 9.17
N LEU A 231 11.79 -1.38 8.31
CA LEU A 231 10.43 -0.88 8.08
C LEU A 231 9.66 -0.74 9.40
N ARG A 232 9.72 -1.78 10.24
CA ARG A 232 9.06 -1.79 11.55
C ARG A 232 9.56 -0.64 12.43
N THR A 233 10.86 -0.41 12.47
CA THR A 233 11.46 0.69 13.24
C THR A 233 10.94 2.05 12.79
N HIS A 234 10.91 2.30 11.47
CA HIS A 234 10.38 3.54 10.92
C HIS A 234 8.89 3.72 11.24
N LEU A 235 8.06 2.71 10.95
CA LEU A 235 6.62 2.75 11.20
C LEU A 235 6.33 2.95 12.69
N HIS A 236 7.05 2.30 13.59
CA HIS A 236 6.86 2.48 15.03
C HIS A 236 7.13 3.92 15.46
N ARG A 237 8.22 4.54 14.97
CA ARG A 237 8.52 5.97 15.24
C ARG A 237 7.39 6.88 14.74
N ILE A 238 6.93 6.67 13.50
CA ILE A 238 5.91 7.52 12.86
C ILE A 238 4.58 7.39 13.59
N LEU A 239 4.14 6.15 13.83
CA LEU A 239 2.86 5.86 14.45
C LEU A 239 2.87 6.25 15.94
N SER A 240 3.98 6.08 16.65
CA SER A 240 4.10 6.59 18.04
C SER A 240 3.94 8.11 18.08
N LYS A 241 4.50 8.83 17.10
CA LYS A 241 4.29 10.28 16.97
C LYS A 241 2.85 10.65 16.60
N ALA A 242 2.15 9.80 15.85
CA ALA A 242 0.75 10.03 15.46
C ALA A 242 -0.25 9.79 16.61
N LEU A 243 0.09 8.90 17.54
CA LEU A 243 -0.79 8.45 18.61
C LEU A 243 -0.57 9.19 19.94
N ASN A 244 0.57 9.88 20.10
CA ASN A 244 0.89 10.75 21.25
C ASN A 244 0.27 12.15 21.11
#